data_AF-A0A946B4A7-F1
#
_entry.id   AF-A0A946B4A7-F1
#
_cell.length_a   1.000
_cell.length_b   1.000
_cell.length_c   1.000
_cell.angle_alpha   90.00
_cell.angle_beta   90.00
_cell.angle_gamma   90.00
#
_symmetry.space_group_name_H-M   'P 1'
#
loop_
_entity.id
_entity.type
_entity.pdbx_description
1 polymer ?
#
loop_
_entity_poly.entity_id
_entity_poly.type
_entity_poly.pdbx_seq_one_letter_code
_entity_poly.pdbx_strand_id
1 'polypeptide(L)' 'RIVRVSDAEIGAAMAVYYSDTHNIAEGAGAAPLAALMQEKDRMAGKRAGVVLSGGNIDRSLYLATLAGQA' A
#
# COMPACT_ATOMS: atom_id res chain seq x y z
N ARG A 1 10.71 -12.53 9.24
CA ARG A 1 9.31 -12.73 9.70
C ARG A 1 8.38 -12.47 8.53
N ILE A 2 7.18 -13.04 8.54
CA ILE A 2 6.15 -12.79 7.52
C ILE A 2 5.04 -11.98 8.19
N VAL A 3 4.57 -10.93 7.53
CA VAL A 3 3.44 -10.09 7.97
C VAL A 3 2.30 -10.35 6.99
N ARG A 4 1.08 -10.54 7.50
CA ARG A 4 -0.13 -10.69 6.69
C ARG A 4 -0.86 -9.35 6.68
N VAL A 5 -1.34 -8.96 5.52
CA VAL A 5 -2.16 -7.76 5.31
C VAL A 5 -3.46 -8.18 4.65
N SER A 6 -4.52 -7.46 4.96
CA SER A 6 -5.84 -7.57 4.33
C SER A 6 -5.94 -6.70 3.09
N ASP A 7 -6.91 -6.99 2.22
CA ASP A 7 -7.17 -6.18 1.02
C ASP A 7 -7.52 -4.73 1.37
N ALA A 8 -8.21 -4.50 2.50
CA ALA A 8 -8.50 -3.15 2.99
C ALA A 8 -7.22 -2.37 3.36
N GLU A 9 -6.25 -3.03 3.99
CA GLU A 9 -4.96 -2.41 4.32
C GLU A 9 -4.10 -2.17 3.08
N ILE A 10 -4.16 -3.09 2.11
CA ILE A 10 -3.54 -2.90 0.80
C ILE A 10 -4.15 -1.67 0.10
N GLY A 11 -5.48 -1.55 0.07
CA GLY A 11 -6.18 -0.40 -0.52
C GLY A 11 -5.81 0.92 0.16
N ALA A 12 -5.71 0.94 1.50
CA ALA A 12 -5.22 2.11 2.23
C ALA A 12 -3.77 2.47 1.84
N ALA A 13 -2.89 1.48 1.69
CA ALA A 13 -1.52 1.71 1.24
C ALA A 13 -1.45 2.21 -0.21
N MET A 14 -2.31 1.72 -1.11
CA MET A 14 -2.45 2.24 -2.47
C MET A 14 -2.85 3.71 -2.46
N ALA A 15 -3.81 4.08 -1.60
CA ALA A 15 -4.23 5.48 -1.45
C ALA A 15 -3.09 6.37 -0.96
N VAL A 16 -2.30 5.91 0.02
CA VAL A 16 -1.11 6.64 0.51
C VAL A 16 -0.06 6.83 -0.57
N TYR A 17 0.26 5.78 -1.36
CA TYR A 17 1.19 5.92 -2.48
C TYR A 17 0.73 7.01 -3.46
N TYR A 18 -0.56 7.05 -3.76
CA TYR A 18 -1.12 8.06 -4.65
C TYR A 18 -1.07 9.47 -4.05
N SER A 19 -1.61 9.65 -2.85
CA SER A 19 -1.75 10.98 -2.24
C SER A 19 -0.41 11.63 -1.92
N ASP A 20 0.54 10.83 -1.44
CA ASP A 20 1.77 11.37 -0.86
C ASP A 20 2.91 11.42 -1.88
N THR A 21 2.91 10.48 -2.82
CA THR A 21 4.03 10.31 -3.77
C THR A 21 3.62 10.42 -5.23
N HIS A 22 2.32 10.47 -5.54
CA HIS A 22 1.78 10.50 -6.90
C HIS A 22 2.18 9.27 -7.74
N ASN A 23 2.55 8.17 -7.08
CA ASN A 23 2.81 6.90 -7.74
C ASN A 23 1.57 6.02 -7.70
N ILE A 24 1.30 5.32 -8.81
CA ILE A 24 0.29 4.28 -8.87
C ILE A 24 0.92 2.96 -8.43
N ALA A 25 0.30 2.28 -7.48
CA ALA A 25 0.68 0.94 -7.04
C ALA A 25 -0.45 -0.05 -7.34
N GLU A 26 -0.10 -1.23 -7.84
CA GLU A 26 -1.01 -2.38 -7.85
C GLU A 26 -1.06 -3.00 -6.44
N GLY A 27 -2.02 -3.91 -6.19
CA GLY A 27 -2.17 -4.52 -4.86
C GLY A 27 -0.89 -5.17 -4.31
N ALA A 28 -0.20 -5.97 -5.14
CA ALA A 28 1.08 -6.58 -4.76
C ALA A 28 2.18 -5.54 -4.50
N GLY A 29 2.23 -4.46 -5.30
CA GLY A 29 3.16 -3.36 -5.12
C GLY A 29 2.90 -2.53 -3.85
N ALA A 30 1.66 -2.51 -3.37
CA ALA A 30 1.26 -1.79 -2.16
C ALA A 30 1.42 -2.61 -0.86
N ALA A 31 1.43 -3.93 -0.94
CA ALA A 31 1.48 -4.83 0.23
C ALA A 31 2.67 -4.56 1.20
N PRO A 32 3.89 -4.25 0.74
CA PRO A 32 4.99 -3.92 1.64
C PRO A 32 4.75 -2.65 2.46
N LEU A 33 4.12 -1.62 1.88
CA LEU A 33 3.75 -0.41 2.60
C LEU A 33 2.64 -0.68 3.61
N ALA A 34 1.62 -1.47 3.25
CA ALA A 34 0.56 -1.90 4.17
C ALA A 34 1.15 -2.60 5.42
N ALA A 35 2.10 -3.51 5.22
CA ALA A 35 2.79 -4.17 6.32
C ALA A 35 3.62 -3.20 7.18
N LEU A 36 4.30 -2.23 6.56
CA LEU A 36 5.04 -1.21 7.30
C LEU A 36 4.10 -0.30 8.12
N MET A 37 2.92 0.02 7.59
CA MET A 37 1.91 0.81 8.30
C MET A 37 1.36 0.08 9.54
N GLN A 38 1.11 -1.23 9.46
CA GLN A 38 0.75 -2.04 10.65
C GLN A 38 1.84 -2.01 11.72
N GLU A 39 3.11 -2.03 11.31
CA GLU A 39 4.26 -2.07 12.21
C GLU A 39 4.82 -0.68 12.57
N LYS A 40 4.06 0.39 12.30
CA LYS A 40 4.49 1.79 12.50
C LYS A 40 5.15 2.02 13.86
N ASP A 41 4.52 1.58 14.94
CA ASP A 41 5.03 1.78 16.31
C ASP A 41 6.34 1.04 16.55
N ARG A 42 6.52 -0.15 15.96
CA ARG A 42 7.75 -0.94 16.07
C ARG A 42 8.90 -0.34 15.26
N MET A 43 8.57 0.45 14.25
CA MET A 43 9.51 1.13 13.36
C MET A 43 9.78 2.59 13.77
N ALA A 44 9.13 3.08 14.82
CA ALA A 44 9.38 4.42 15.35
C ALA A 44 10.88 4.63 15.67
N GLY A 45 11.41 5.77 15.24
CA GLY A 45 12.83 6.12 15.42
C GLY A 45 13.81 5.35 14.51
N LYS A 46 13.33 4.49 13.60
CA LYS A 46 14.16 3.74 12.65
C LYS A 46 13.98 4.27 11.23
N ARG A 47 14.97 3.98 10.37
CA ARG A 47 14.86 4.18 8.93
C ARG A 47 14.32 2.90 8.30
N ALA A 48 13.17 2.99 7.65
CA ALA A 48 12.56 1.88 6.93
C ALA A 48 12.43 2.24 5.45
N GLY A 49 12.53 1.23 4.59
CA GLY A 49 12.27 1.32 3.17
C GLY A 49 11.41 0.13 2.74
N VAL A 50 10.52 0.37 1.78
CA VAL A 50 9.66 -0.64 1.17
C VAL A 50 9.83 -0.57 -0.34
N VAL A 51 9.65 -1.72 -1.00
CA VAL A 51 9.74 -1.80 -2.47
C VAL A 51 8.34 -1.71 -3.04
N LEU A 52 8.07 -0.67 -3.84
CA LEU A 52 6.93 -0.63 -4.75
C LEU A 52 7.32 -1.45 -5.98
N SER A 53 6.86 -2.70 -6.07
CA SER A 53 7.31 -3.65 -7.11
C SER A 53 6.63 -3.47 -8.46
N GLY A 54 5.43 -2.89 -8.50
CA GLY A 54 4.64 -2.75 -9.72
C GLY A 54 3.42 -1.84 -9.57
N GLY A 55 2.89 -1.42 -10.71
CA GLY A 55 1.72 -0.52 -10.84
C GLY A 55 0.78 -0.94 -11.97
N ASN A 56 0.79 -2.22 -12.36
CA ASN A 56 0.00 -2.73 -13.48
C ASN A 56 -1.42 -3.04 -13.01
N ILE A 57 -2.25 -2.00 -12.93
CA ILE A 57 -3.63 -2.11 -12.47
C ILE A 57 -4.59 -1.43 -13.45
N ASP A 58 -5.76 -2.04 -13.64
CA ASP A 58 -6.84 -1.44 -14.41
C ASP A 58 -7.35 -0.17 -13.73
N ARG A 59 -7.56 0.88 -14.53
CA ARG A 59 -8.04 2.17 -14.04
C ARG A 59 -9.35 2.07 -13.26
N SER A 60 -10.30 1.25 -13.72
CA SER A 60 -11.59 1.08 -13.05
C SER A 60 -11.44 0.46 -11.66
N LEU A 61 -10.62 -0.59 -11.55
CA LEU A 61 -10.33 -1.25 -10.29
C LEU A 61 -9.60 -0.29 -9.34
N TYR A 62 -8.58 0.42 -9.84
CA TYR A 62 -7.83 1.38 -9.04
C TYR A 62 -8.74 2.45 -8.42
N LEU A 63 -9.62 3.05 -9.23
CA LEU A 63 -10.57 4.05 -8.74
C LEU A 63 -11.57 3.47 -7.72
N ALA A 64 -12.05 2.25 -7.93
CA ALA A 64 -12.92 1.57 -6.97
C ALA A 64 -12.21 1.33 -5.64
N THR A 65 -10.95 0.87 -5.67
CA THR A 65 -10.12 0.70 -4.47
C THR A 65 -9.92 2.01 -3.73
N LEU A 66 -9.59 3.11 -4.43
CA LEU A 66 -9.41 4.42 -3.82
C LEU A 66 -10.71 5.00 -3.23
N ALA A 67 -11.87 4.61 -3.78
CA ALA A 67 -13.17 4.97 -3.23
C ALA A 67 -13.60 4.08 -2.04
N GLY A 68 -12.81 3.08 -1.66
CA GLY A 68 -13.15 2.10 -0.61
C GLY A 68 -14.28 1.15 -1.02
N GLN A 69 -14.42 0.90 -2.33
CA GLN A 69 -15.50 0.12 -2.94
C GLN A 69 -15.06 -1.25 -3.47
N ALA A 70 -13.77 -1.58 -3.33
CA ALA A 70 -13.17 -2.85 -3.76
C ALA A 70 -12.76 -3.70 -2.56
#